data_AF-H8Z699-F1
#
_entry.id   AF-H8Z699-F1
#
_cell.length_a   1.000
_cell.length_b   1.000
_cell.length_c   1.000
_cell.angle_alpha   90.00
_cell.angle_beta   90.00
_cell.angle_gamma   90.00
#
_symmetry.space_group_name_H-M   'P 1'
#
loop_
_entity.id
_entity.type
_entity.pdbx_description
1 polymer ?
#
loop_
_entity_poly.entity_id
_entity_poly.type
_entity_poly.pdbx_seq_one_letter_code
_entity_poly.pdbx_strand_id
1 'polypeptide(L)'
;MHMNSSWIQPVVLAAGVICCGTAVAIDRGLYDRYQGYKQYQERGQQELLKQARDAAKDWDFELAEEHLAAARNMAYAPDEIRAVEKLIADNRAAKADKERREREEAERQRRAAAEATEAEEQRKREQEEQRRLAARRSYSGSSGGSSGGGSVDFVMVDADCTGWNCPPDAMRISLSGGPGYISDNNTWNPTITEGFGGGMAGTYNYQVTFGRTRFFNPDEVGLICTGSVRISGTKQTVMIRVYDNCSDAGTGEY
;
A
#
# COMPACT_ATOMS: atom_id res chain seq x y z
N MET A 1 97.92 63.08 -40.52
CA MET A 1 97.89 61.73 -41.11
C MET A 1 96.47 61.47 -41.59
N HIS A 2 96.28 61.52 -42.89
CA HIS A 2 95.06 61.09 -43.59
C HIS A 2 95.04 59.56 -43.71
N MET A 3 93.86 58.97 -43.53
CA MET A 3 93.32 57.73 -44.13
C MET A 3 91.95 57.52 -43.46
N ASN A 4 90.78 57.79 -44.04
CA ASN A 4 90.19 57.50 -45.35
C ASN A 4 90.01 56.00 -45.61
N SER A 5 88.77 55.52 -45.54
CA SER A 5 88.15 54.40 -46.29
C SER A 5 86.93 53.89 -45.48
N SER A 6 85.68 54.20 -45.82
CA SER A 6 84.88 53.77 -46.98
C SER A 6 84.20 52.41 -46.78
N TRP A 7 82.94 52.36 -47.24
CA TRP A 7 82.07 51.19 -47.50
C TRP A 7 81.12 50.74 -46.37
N ILE A 8 80.05 51.51 -46.20
CA ILE A 8 78.76 51.01 -45.68
C ILE A 8 77.99 50.44 -46.88
N GLN A 9 77.83 49.11 -46.94
CA GLN A 9 76.90 48.45 -47.85
C GLN A 9 75.53 48.29 -47.17
N PRO A 10 74.41 48.69 -47.81
CA PRO A 10 73.08 48.29 -47.37
C PRO A 10 72.74 46.95 -48.03
N VAL A 11 72.97 45.84 -47.32
CA VAL A 11 72.43 44.54 -47.73
C VAL A 11 70.95 44.50 -47.35
N VAL A 12 70.13 44.90 -48.33
CA VAL A 12 68.88 44.27 -48.75
C VAL A 12 68.09 43.54 -47.65
N LEU A 13 67.13 44.27 -47.08
CA LEU A 13 65.89 43.77 -46.49
C LEU A 13 65.09 42.95 -47.52
N ALA A 14 65.19 41.62 -47.50
CA ALA A 14 64.29 40.75 -48.26
C ALA A 14 64.15 39.34 -47.65
N ALA A 15 64.09 39.21 -46.33
CA ALA A 15 63.80 37.94 -45.64
C ALA A 15 62.81 38.12 -44.47
N GLY A 16 61.92 39.11 -44.54
CA GLY A 16 61.06 39.53 -43.42
C GLY A 16 59.56 39.52 -43.68
N VAL A 17 59.05 38.85 -44.73
CA VAL A 17 57.61 38.89 -45.06
C VAL A 17 56.95 37.50 -45.12
N ILE A 18 57.70 36.40 -45.13
CA ILE A 18 57.10 35.05 -45.21
C ILE A 18 56.75 34.46 -43.81
N CYS A 19 57.23 35.04 -42.70
CA CYS A 19 56.87 34.58 -41.35
C CYS A 19 55.57 35.18 -40.77
N CYS A 20 54.96 36.18 -41.40
CA CYS A 20 53.76 36.83 -40.85
C CYS A 20 52.42 36.23 -41.35
N GLY A 21 52.44 35.43 -42.42
CA GLY A 21 51.22 34.83 -42.98
C GLY A 21 50.73 33.57 -42.24
N THR A 22 51.64 32.81 -41.62
CA THR A 22 51.30 31.57 -40.90
C THR A 22 50.88 31.80 -39.46
N ALA A 23 51.31 32.90 -38.83
CA ALA A 23 50.89 33.26 -37.47
C ALA A 23 49.39 33.58 -37.38
N VAL A 24 48.81 34.23 -38.40
CA VAL A 24 47.38 34.61 -38.44
C VAL A 24 46.46 33.40 -38.72
N ALA A 25 46.97 32.39 -39.43
CA ALA A 25 46.19 31.18 -39.74
C ALA A 25 46.09 30.21 -38.55
N ILE A 26 47.11 30.14 -37.70
CA ILE A 26 47.12 29.30 -36.49
C ILE A 26 46.17 29.87 -35.42
N ASP A 27 45.99 31.20 -35.38
CA ASP A 27 45.13 31.89 -34.40
C ASP A 27 43.63 31.63 -34.65
N ARG A 28 43.17 31.65 -35.91
CA ARG A 28 41.76 31.37 -36.24
C ARG A 28 41.31 29.95 -35.90
N GLY A 29 42.14 28.95 -36.18
CA GLY A 29 41.78 27.55 -35.91
C GLY A 29 41.65 27.23 -34.41
N LEU A 30 42.46 27.87 -33.56
CA LEU A 30 42.36 27.77 -32.10
C LEU A 30 41.12 28.50 -31.58
N TYR A 31 40.80 29.67 -32.13
CA TYR A 31 39.61 30.42 -31.77
C TYR A 31 38.32 29.66 -32.11
N ASP A 32 38.21 29.07 -33.30
CA ASP A 32 37.03 28.30 -33.70
C ASP A 32 36.84 27.05 -32.83
N ARG A 33 37.94 26.35 -32.48
CA ARG A 33 37.88 25.22 -31.52
C ARG A 33 37.43 25.66 -30.13
N TYR A 34 37.91 26.81 -29.65
CA TYR A 34 37.52 27.36 -28.36
C TYR A 34 36.04 27.76 -28.32
N GLN A 35 35.54 28.42 -29.37
CA GLN A 35 34.12 28.76 -29.50
C GLN A 35 33.23 27.51 -29.54
N GLY A 36 33.65 26.47 -30.26
CA GLY A 36 32.95 25.18 -30.27
C GLY A 36 32.88 24.52 -28.89
N TYR A 37 33.99 24.55 -28.13
CA TYR A 37 34.02 24.00 -26.77
C TYR A 37 33.08 24.76 -25.82
N LYS A 38 33.07 26.10 -25.91
CA LYS A 38 32.16 26.94 -25.12
C LYS A 38 30.70 26.61 -25.40
N GLN A 39 30.29 26.54 -26.66
CA GLN A 39 28.92 26.17 -27.04
C GLN A 39 28.52 24.78 -26.58
N TYR A 40 29.45 23.81 -26.65
CA TYR A 40 29.21 22.46 -26.17
C TYR A 40 28.94 22.43 -24.67
N GLN A 41 29.73 23.16 -23.87
CA GLN A 41 29.53 23.21 -22.42
C GLN A 41 28.28 23.99 -22.02
N GLU A 42 27.95 25.09 -22.71
CA GLU A 42 26.70 25.82 -22.48
C GLU A 42 25.48 24.93 -22.74
N ARG A 43 25.46 24.18 -23.85
CA ARG A 43 24.38 23.23 -24.16
C ARG A 43 24.30 22.10 -23.12
N GLY A 44 25.45 21.57 -22.70
CA GLY A 44 25.51 20.55 -21.65
C GLY A 44 24.94 21.03 -20.33
N GLN A 45 25.25 22.26 -19.91
CA GLN A 45 24.70 22.85 -18.70
C GLN A 45 23.18 23.08 -18.81
N GLN A 46 22.70 23.58 -19.95
CA GLN A 46 21.27 23.79 -20.17
C GLN A 46 20.46 22.50 -20.09
N GLU A 47 20.99 21.39 -20.63
CA GLU A 47 20.34 20.09 -20.54
C GLU A 47 20.27 19.58 -19.10
N LEU A 48 21.36 19.69 -18.32
CA LEU A 48 21.36 19.33 -16.90
C LEU A 48 20.37 20.18 -16.08
N LEU A 49 20.31 21.49 -16.34
CA LEU A 49 19.34 22.38 -15.68
C LEU A 49 17.89 22.01 -16.05
N LYS A 50 17.65 21.59 -17.28
CA LYS A 50 16.33 21.09 -17.71
C LYS A 50 15.96 19.80 -16.99
N GLN A 51 16.88 18.83 -16.93
CA GLN A 51 16.68 17.57 -16.20
C GLN A 51 16.41 17.81 -14.71
N ALA A 52 17.14 18.73 -14.07
CA ALA A 52 16.90 19.13 -12.69
C ALA A 52 15.49 19.73 -12.49
N ARG A 53 15.02 20.58 -13.41
CA ARG A 53 13.66 21.15 -13.36
C ARG A 53 12.59 20.08 -13.50
N ASP A 54 12.79 19.12 -14.40
CA ASP A 54 11.80 18.07 -14.65
C ASP A 54 11.73 17.09 -13.46
N ALA A 55 12.88 16.63 -12.93
CA ALA A 55 12.93 15.85 -11.69
C ALA A 55 12.28 16.58 -10.49
N ALA A 56 12.50 17.90 -10.37
CA ALA A 56 11.87 18.71 -9.32
C ALA A 56 10.35 18.80 -9.45
N LYS A 57 9.78 18.77 -10.67
CA LYS A 57 8.33 18.74 -10.89
C LYS A 57 7.73 17.40 -10.51
N ASP A 58 8.46 16.32 -10.74
CA ASP A 58 8.07 14.95 -10.38
C ASP A 58 8.33 14.64 -8.89
N TRP A 59 8.77 15.65 -8.12
CA TRP A 59 9.14 15.57 -6.70
C TRP A 59 10.27 14.57 -6.38
N ASP A 60 11.10 14.27 -7.38
CA ASP A 60 12.37 13.57 -7.22
C ASP A 60 13.48 14.58 -6.94
N PHE A 61 13.52 15.03 -5.68
CA PHE A 61 14.45 16.08 -5.27
C PHE A 61 15.90 15.61 -5.17
N GLU A 62 16.13 14.30 -5.03
CA GLU A 62 17.48 13.74 -4.98
C GLU A 62 18.10 13.81 -6.37
N LEU A 63 17.39 13.33 -7.39
CA LEU A 63 17.83 13.42 -8.78
C LEU A 63 17.94 14.87 -9.26
N ALA A 64 17.01 15.74 -8.83
CA ALA A 64 17.07 17.17 -9.14
C ALA A 64 18.34 17.84 -8.58
N GLU A 65 18.74 17.52 -7.36
CA GLU A 65 19.95 18.04 -6.73
C GLU A 65 21.23 17.48 -7.38
N GLU A 66 21.21 16.21 -7.80
CA GLU A 66 22.32 15.59 -8.53
C GLU A 66 22.60 16.33 -9.85
N HIS A 67 21.57 16.51 -10.69
CA HIS A 67 21.69 17.23 -11.95
C HIS A 67 22.10 18.69 -11.75
N LEU A 68 21.57 19.35 -10.71
CA LEU A 68 21.95 20.71 -10.36
C LEU A 68 23.42 20.81 -9.91
N ALA A 69 23.92 19.85 -9.14
CA ALA A 69 25.33 19.79 -8.74
C ALA A 69 26.25 19.60 -9.94
N ALA A 70 25.87 18.72 -10.89
CA ALA A 70 26.59 18.57 -12.15
C ALA A 70 26.59 19.87 -12.97
N ALA A 71 25.46 20.59 -13.03
CA ALA A 71 25.36 21.88 -13.71
C ALA A 71 26.21 22.98 -13.04
N ARG A 72 26.31 23.00 -11.70
CA ARG A 72 27.15 23.94 -10.94
C ARG A 72 28.64 23.79 -11.27
N ASN A 73 29.11 22.56 -11.50
CA ASN A 73 30.49 22.30 -11.90
C ASN A 73 30.85 22.86 -13.29
N MET A 74 29.85 23.16 -14.13
CA MET A 74 30.07 23.78 -15.45
C MET A 74 30.05 25.32 -15.41
N ALA A 75 29.37 25.94 -14.44
CA ALA A 75 29.43 27.37 -14.09
C ALA A 75 29.17 28.42 -15.19
N TYR A 76 28.51 28.10 -16.31
CA TYR A 76 28.24 29.06 -17.40
C TYR A 76 27.08 30.05 -17.12
N ALA A 77 26.02 29.62 -16.45
CA ALA A 77 24.80 30.41 -16.20
C ALA A 77 24.41 30.44 -14.70
N PRO A 78 25.01 31.32 -13.87
CA PRO A 78 24.75 31.36 -12.42
C PRO A 78 23.31 31.78 -12.06
N ASP A 79 22.68 32.64 -12.87
CA ASP A 79 21.30 33.07 -12.61
C ASP A 79 20.29 31.95 -12.88
N GLU A 80 20.53 31.12 -13.90
CA GLU A 80 19.69 29.94 -14.16
C GLU A 80 19.82 28.88 -13.07
N ILE A 81 21.04 28.66 -12.56
CA ILE A 81 21.28 27.77 -11.42
C ILE A 81 20.45 28.23 -10.22
N ARG A 82 20.50 29.53 -9.86
CA ARG A 82 19.70 30.10 -8.76
C ARG A 82 18.19 29.96 -8.99
N ALA A 83 17.74 30.09 -10.23
CA ALA A 83 16.32 29.91 -10.56
C ALA A 83 15.87 28.45 -10.34
N VAL A 84 16.70 27.47 -10.70
CA VAL A 84 16.42 26.05 -10.45
C VAL A 84 16.49 25.69 -8.96
N GLU A 85 17.46 26.24 -8.22
CA GLU A 85 17.55 26.11 -6.77
C GLU A 85 16.27 26.58 -6.08
N LYS A 86 15.79 27.77 -6.46
CA LYS A 86 14.54 28.32 -5.94
C LYS A 86 13.35 27.42 -6.27
N LEU A 87 13.26 26.93 -7.52
CA LEU A 87 12.19 26.02 -7.92
C LEU A 87 12.17 24.73 -7.08
N ILE A 88 13.34 24.13 -6.83
CA ILE A 88 13.46 22.93 -5.98
C ILE A 88 12.99 23.23 -4.55
N ALA A 89 13.41 24.37 -3.98
CA ALA A 89 12.99 24.79 -2.66
C ALA A 89 11.48 25.02 -2.56
N ASP A 90 10.89 25.73 -3.54
CA ASP A 90 9.45 26.00 -3.60
C ASP A 90 8.65 24.68 -3.75
N ASN A 91 9.11 23.74 -4.58
CA ASN A 91 8.45 22.44 -4.75
C ASN A 91 8.56 21.56 -3.49
N ARG A 92 9.69 21.60 -2.76
CA ARG A 92 9.83 20.92 -1.46
C ARG A 92 8.83 21.45 -0.44
N ALA A 93 8.68 22.78 -0.35
CA ALA A 93 7.69 23.40 0.51
C ALA A 93 6.26 23.01 0.11
N ALA A 94 5.97 23.00 -1.20
CA ALA A 94 4.67 22.58 -1.72
C ALA A 94 4.33 21.11 -1.41
N LYS A 95 5.30 20.20 -1.55
CA LYS A 95 5.12 18.77 -1.19
C LYS A 95 4.85 18.61 0.30
N ALA A 96 5.61 19.30 1.16
CA ALA A 96 5.40 19.25 2.60
C ALA A 96 4.02 19.79 3.01
N ASP A 97 3.55 20.87 2.38
CA ASP A 97 2.19 21.40 2.61
C ASP A 97 1.12 20.40 2.15
N LYS A 98 1.30 19.77 0.98
CA LYS A 98 0.38 18.74 0.49
C LYS A 98 0.28 17.55 1.45
N GLU A 99 1.41 17.01 1.89
CA GLU A 99 1.45 15.89 2.83
C GLU A 99 0.80 16.25 4.18
N ARG A 100 0.96 17.49 4.65
CA ARG A 100 0.28 17.98 5.85
C ARG A 100 -1.24 17.99 5.66
N ARG A 101 -1.74 18.53 4.55
CA ARG A 101 -3.18 18.59 4.26
C ARG A 101 -3.78 17.18 4.16
N GLU A 102 -3.11 16.26 3.49
CA GLU A 102 -3.55 14.86 3.39
C GLU A 102 -3.64 14.19 4.77
N ARG A 103 -2.68 14.44 5.67
CA ARG A 103 -2.74 13.93 7.05
C ARG A 103 -3.91 14.53 7.84
N GLU A 104 -4.13 15.85 7.73
CA GLU A 104 -5.24 16.53 8.40
C GLU A 104 -6.61 16.08 7.87
N GLU A 105 -6.73 15.79 6.58
CA GLU A 105 -7.94 15.22 5.98
C GLU A 105 -8.17 13.77 6.42
N ALA A 106 -7.13 12.94 6.42
CA ALA A 106 -7.21 11.57 6.91
C ALA A 106 -7.59 11.53 8.40
N GLU A 107 -7.06 12.45 9.21
CA GLU A 107 -7.44 12.56 10.62
C GLU A 107 -8.89 13.00 10.79
N ARG A 108 -9.36 13.97 10.00
CA ARG A 108 -10.77 14.38 9.97
C ARG A 108 -11.69 13.22 9.60
N GLN A 109 -11.33 12.41 8.61
CA GLN A 109 -12.09 11.23 8.22
C GLN A 109 -12.13 10.18 9.35
N ARG A 110 -11.01 9.94 10.04
CA ARG A 110 -10.97 9.03 11.20
C ARG A 110 -11.86 9.50 12.34
N ARG A 111 -11.84 10.81 12.65
CA ARG A 111 -12.72 11.40 13.68
C ARG A 111 -14.20 11.29 13.29
N ALA A 112 -14.54 11.62 12.05
CA ALA A 112 -15.90 11.49 11.56
C ALA A 112 -16.41 10.03 11.56
N ALA A 113 -15.54 9.07 11.23
CA ALA A 113 -15.88 7.65 11.30
C ALA A 113 -16.10 7.19 12.75
N ALA A 114 -15.24 7.60 13.69
CA ALA A 114 -15.41 7.29 15.10
C ALA A 114 -16.71 7.87 15.67
N GLU A 115 -17.01 9.14 15.38
CA GLU A 115 -18.26 9.80 15.78
C GLU A 115 -19.49 9.10 15.18
N ALA A 116 -19.41 8.64 13.93
CA ALA A 116 -20.49 7.88 13.30
C ALA A 116 -20.73 6.53 13.99
N THR A 117 -19.67 5.82 14.37
CA THR A 117 -19.78 4.56 15.13
C THR A 117 -20.39 4.80 16.52
N GLU A 118 -19.95 5.83 17.24
CA GLU A 118 -20.51 6.19 18.54
C GLU A 118 -22.00 6.56 18.44
N ALA A 119 -22.37 7.33 17.42
CA ALA A 119 -23.77 7.69 17.15
C ALA A 119 -24.64 6.46 16.80
N GLU A 120 -24.11 5.48 16.07
CA GLU A 120 -24.81 4.23 15.77
C GLU A 120 -25.02 3.38 17.03
N GLU A 121 -23.99 3.24 17.87
CA GLU A 121 -24.10 2.53 19.14
C GLU A 121 -25.12 3.18 20.07
N GLN A 122 -25.14 4.51 20.14
CA GLN A 122 -26.11 5.24 20.96
C GLN A 122 -27.54 4.97 20.48
N ARG A 123 -27.78 4.99 19.15
CA ARG A 123 -29.09 4.65 18.58
C ARG A 123 -29.52 3.21 18.90
N LYS A 124 -28.60 2.25 18.86
CA LYS A 124 -28.88 0.85 19.24
C LYS A 124 -29.28 0.73 20.70
N ARG A 125 -28.57 1.43 21.62
CA ARG A 125 -28.90 1.45 23.05
C ARG A 125 -30.28 2.05 23.32
N GLU A 126 -30.59 3.17 22.68
CA GLU A 126 -31.91 3.82 22.79
C GLU A 126 -33.03 2.91 22.25
N GLN A 127 -32.81 2.23 21.12
CA GLN A 127 -33.78 1.29 20.54
C GLN A 127 -33.99 0.06 21.44
N GLU A 128 -32.93 -0.49 22.03
CA GLU A 128 -33.02 -1.60 22.97
C GLU A 128 -33.78 -1.21 24.24
N GLU A 129 -33.51 -0.03 24.81
CA GLU A 129 -34.21 0.47 25.97
C GLU A 129 -35.71 0.63 25.69
N GLN A 130 -36.08 1.22 24.55
CA GLN A 130 -37.47 1.31 24.12
C GLN A 130 -38.13 -0.07 23.98
N ARG A 131 -37.43 -1.06 23.42
CA ARG A 131 -37.92 -2.44 23.32
C ARG A 131 -38.12 -3.09 24.69
N ARG A 132 -37.21 -2.87 25.65
CA ARG A 132 -37.34 -3.37 27.03
C ARG A 132 -38.54 -2.73 27.75
N LEU A 133 -38.76 -1.43 27.56
CA LEU A 133 -39.91 -0.73 28.13
C LEU A 133 -41.23 -1.22 27.51
N ALA A 134 -41.28 -1.46 26.20
CA ALA A 134 -42.44 -2.04 25.53
C ALA A 134 -42.74 -3.46 26.05
N ALA A 135 -41.72 -4.32 26.18
CA ALA A 135 -41.88 -5.67 26.73
C ALA A 135 -42.39 -5.64 28.18
N ARG A 136 -41.91 -4.71 29.02
CA ARG A 136 -42.42 -4.53 30.39
C ARG A 136 -43.89 -4.13 30.44
N ARG A 137 -44.37 -3.31 29.50
CA ARG A 137 -45.80 -2.95 29.42
C ARG A 137 -46.66 -4.13 29.00
N SER A 138 -46.17 -4.98 28.10
CA SER A 138 -46.87 -6.19 27.65
C SER A 138 -46.88 -7.31 28.71
N TYR A 139 -45.94 -7.32 29.66
CA TYR A 139 -45.79 -8.37 30.69
C TYR A 139 -46.70 -8.18 31.93
N SER A 140 -47.69 -7.29 31.90
CA SER A 140 -48.73 -7.22 32.95
C SER A 140 -49.92 -8.17 32.72
N GLY A 141 -49.86 -9.01 31.68
CA GLY A 141 -50.83 -10.09 31.47
C GLY A 141 -50.17 -11.28 30.77
N SER A 142 -50.39 -12.47 31.30
CA SER A 142 -49.91 -13.79 30.82
C SER A 142 -48.50 -14.22 31.24
N SER A 143 -48.45 -14.74 32.47
CA SER A 143 -47.63 -15.89 32.83
C SER A 143 -48.04 -17.13 32.00
N GLY A 144 -47.14 -17.70 31.21
CA GLY A 144 -47.30 -19.07 30.68
C GLY A 144 -46.72 -19.28 29.28
N GLY A 145 -45.87 -20.29 29.13
CA GLY A 145 -45.41 -20.79 27.82
C GLY A 145 -43.96 -21.27 27.86
N SER A 146 -43.67 -22.42 28.45
CA SER A 146 -43.61 -23.74 27.79
C SER A 146 -42.33 -23.95 26.97
N SER A 147 -41.40 -24.66 27.58
CA SER A 147 -40.17 -25.22 27.00
C SER A 147 -40.51 -26.33 26.01
N GLY A 148 -40.68 -25.97 24.74
CA GLY A 148 -40.82 -26.89 23.62
C GLY A 148 -39.45 -27.32 23.10
N GLY A 149 -38.93 -28.43 23.62
CA GLY A 149 -37.80 -29.14 23.00
C GLY A 149 -38.29 -29.97 21.83
N GLY A 150 -38.46 -29.33 20.68
CA GLY A 150 -38.73 -30.03 19.42
C GLY A 150 -37.43 -30.56 18.84
N SER A 151 -37.44 -31.81 18.35
CA SER A 151 -36.42 -32.27 17.42
C SER A 151 -36.45 -31.36 16.19
N VAL A 152 -35.28 -30.94 15.74
CA VAL A 152 -35.17 -30.17 14.49
C VAL A 152 -35.00 -31.15 13.32
N ASP A 153 -35.40 -30.76 12.11
CA ASP A 153 -35.27 -31.64 10.92
C ASP A 153 -33.85 -31.64 10.35
N PHE A 154 -33.07 -30.60 10.66
CA PHE A 154 -31.69 -30.45 10.24
C PHE A 154 -30.90 -29.63 11.27
N VAL A 155 -29.59 -29.83 11.27
CA VAL A 155 -28.61 -29.05 12.02
C VAL A 155 -27.60 -28.46 11.02
N MET A 156 -27.52 -27.14 10.96
CA MET A 156 -26.49 -26.43 10.21
C MET A 156 -25.25 -26.27 11.10
N VAL A 157 -24.08 -26.59 10.55
CA VAL A 157 -22.81 -26.43 11.28
C VAL A 157 -22.08 -25.25 10.68
N ASP A 158 -21.70 -24.31 11.54
CA ASP A 158 -20.90 -23.14 11.22
C ASP A 158 -19.60 -23.16 12.04
N ALA A 159 -18.60 -22.40 11.60
CA ALA A 159 -17.32 -22.33 12.29
C ALA A 159 -16.76 -20.92 12.30
N ASP A 160 -16.22 -20.54 13.46
CA ASP A 160 -15.66 -19.22 13.73
C ASP A 160 -14.27 -19.37 14.34
N CYS A 161 -13.36 -18.48 13.97
CA CYS A 161 -12.00 -18.41 14.52
C CYS A 161 -11.92 -17.16 15.40
N THR A 162 -11.73 -17.36 16.70
CA THR A 162 -11.60 -16.27 17.66
C THR A 162 -10.13 -16.00 17.98
N GLY A 163 -9.65 -14.78 17.75
CA GLY A 163 -8.27 -14.39 18.08
C GLY A 163 -7.76 -13.24 17.21
N TRP A 164 -6.63 -12.64 17.59
CA TRP A 164 -6.07 -11.49 16.88
C TRP A 164 -5.59 -11.83 15.46
N ASN A 165 -5.13 -13.07 15.24
CA ASN A 165 -4.63 -13.55 13.95
C ASN A 165 -5.60 -14.50 13.23
N CYS A 166 -6.83 -14.61 13.71
CA CYS A 166 -7.84 -15.48 13.10
C CYS A 166 -8.39 -14.85 11.82
N PRO A 167 -8.44 -15.59 10.71
CA PRO A 167 -9.19 -15.16 9.55
C PRO A 167 -10.69 -15.09 9.88
N PRO A 168 -11.42 -14.09 9.39
CA PRO A 168 -12.79 -13.81 9.84
C PRO A 168 -13.82 -14.85 9.40
N ASP A 169 -13.52 -15.67 8.38
CA ASP A 169 -14.49 -16.62 7.82
C ASP A 169 -13.87 -18.02 7.64
N ALA A 170 -14.64 -19.05 8.02
CA ALA A 170 -14.37 -20.43 7.59
C ALA A 170 -14.58 -20.55 6.08
N MET A 171 -13.58 -21.10 5.37
CA MET A 171 -13.66 -21.35 3.94
C MET A 171 -14.25 -22.71 3.60
N ARG A 172 -14.02 -23.73 4.43
CA ARG A 172 -14.53 -25.08 4.23
C ARG A 172 -14.66 -25.79 5.55
N ILE A 173 -15.79 -26.43 5.77
CA ILE A 173 -16.07 -27.31 6.90
C ILE A 173 -16.35 -28.69 6.33
N SER A 174 -15.56 -29.67 6.76
CA SER A 174 -15.77 -31.07 6.46
C SER A 174 -16.13 -31.80 7.75
N LEU A 175 -17.23 -32.54 7.74
CA LEU A 175 -17.72 -33.34 8.84
C LEU A 175 -17.60 -34.83 8.50
N SER A 176 -17.42 -35.65 9.52
CA SER A 176 -17.42 -37.11 9.40
C SER A 176 -17.83 -37.78 10.71
N GLY A 177 -18.25 -39.05 10.63
CA GLY A 177 -18.78 -39.78 11.77
C GLY A 177 -20.22 -39.37 12.11
N GLY A 178 -20.63 -39.62 13.36
CA GLY A 178 -21.98 -39.35 13.85
C GLY A 178 -23.09 -40.23 13.23
N PRO A 179 -24.31 -40.20 13.80
CA PRO A 179 -25.45 -40.99 13.33
C PRO A 179 -26.29 -40.32 12.21
N GLY A 180 -26.22 -39.00 12.08
CA GLY A 180 -26.96 -38.25 11.05
C GLY A 180 -26.29 -38.28 9.67
N TYR A 181 -27.07 -37.98 8.63
CA TYR A 181 -26.60 -37.85 7.26
C TYR A 181 -26.02 -36.45 7.02
N ILE A 182 -24.78 -36.36 6.54
CA ILE A 182 -24.11 -35.08 6.25
C ILE A 182 -24.36 -34.73 4.78
N SER A 183 -25.17 -33.70 4.54
CA SER A 183 -25.37 -33.08 3.23
C SER A 183 -24.31 -32.01 2.99
N ASP A 184 -23.90 -31.87 1.74
CA ASP A 184 -23.00 -30.81 1.28
C ASP A 184 -21.68 -30.75 2.08
N ASN A 185 -21.07 -31.92 2.29
CA ASN A 185 -19.79 -31.98 2.99
C ASN A 185 -18.72 -31.16 2.25
N ASN A 186 -17.77 -30.57 2.98
CA ASN A 186 -16.71 -29.71 2.44
C ASN A 186 -17.25 -28.37 1.84
N THR A 187 -18.27 -27.79 2.48
CA THR A 187 -18.87 -26.48 2.16
C THR A 187 -18.69 -25.50 3.32
N TRP A 188 -19.22 -24.27 3.22
CA TRP A 188 -19.12 -23.25 4.28
C TRP A 188 -20.01 -23.57 5.48
N ASN A 189 -21.17 -24.18 5.21
CA ASN A 189 -22.18 -24.50 6.21
C ASN A 189 -22.78 -25.89 5.92
N PRO A 190 -22.05 -27.00 6.18
CA PRO A 190 -22.58 -28.33 5.96
C PRO A 190 -23.81 -28.54 6.84
N THR A 191 -24.76 -29.30 6.32
CA THR A 191 -26.02 -29.59 7.03
C THR A 191 -26.06 -31.07 7.40
N ILE A 192 -26.53 -31.35 8.60
CA ILE A 192 -26.78 -32.70 9.08
C ILE A 192 -28.30 -32.88 9.09
N THR A 193 -28.78 -33.93 8.45
CA THR A 193 -30.20 -34.33 8.48
C THR A 193 -30.33 -35.70 9.14
N GLU A 194 -31.56 -36.08 9.51
CA GLU A 194 -31.82 -37.44 10.00
C GLU A 194 -31.38 -38.48 8.96
N GLY A 195 -30.60 -39.47 9.42
CA GLY A 195 -30.09 -40.55 8.58
C GLY A 195 -31.08 -41.71 8.46
N PHE A 196 -30.77 -42.70 7.63
CA PHE A 196 -31.57 -43.92 7.50
C PHE A 196 -31.42 -44.80 8.76
N GLY A 197 -32.23 -44.54 9.80
CA GLY A 197 -32.33 -45.35 11.01
C GLY A 197 -31.76 -44.75 12.31
N GLY A 198 -31.49 -43.44 12.37
CA GLY A 198 -30.98 -42.81 13.60
C GLY A 198 -31.17 -41.30 13.64
N GLY A 199 -31.26 -40.74 14.86
CA GLY A 199 -31.34 -39.30 15.09
C GLY A 199 -30.01 -38.58 14.78
N MET A 200 -30.03 -37.25 14.74
CA MET A 200 -28.84 -36.44 14.45
C MET A 200 -27.91 -36.23 15.67
N ALA A 201 -28.35 -36.66 16.86
CA ALA A 201 -27.61 -36.46 18.09
C ALA A 201 -26.41 -37.40 18.18
N GLY A 202 -25.19 -36.88 18.27
CA GLY A 202 -23.99 -37.70 18.35
C GLY A 202 -22.70 -36.90 18.34
N THR A 203 -21.57 -37.61 18.29
CA THR A 203 -20.24 -36.98 18.16
C THR A 203 -19.80 -37.03 16.70
N TYR A 204 -19.45 -35.87 16.16
CA TYR A 204 -18.94 -35.68 14.80
C TYR A 204 -17.49 -35.25 14.88
N ASN A 205 -16.67 -35.73 13.95
CA ASN A 205 -15.33 -35.20 13.73
C ASN A 205 -15.42 -34.10 12.68
N TYR A 206 -14.73 -32.98 12.93
CA TYR A 206 -14.70 -31.84 12.02
C TYR A 206 -13.28 -31.56 11.54
N GLN A 207 -13.20 -31.00 10.34
CA GLN A 207 -12.04 -30.33 9.79
C GLN A 207 -12.51 -29.00 9.22
N VAL A 208 -12.02 -27.89 9.78
CA VAL A 208 -12.33 -26.53 9.32
C VAL A 208 -11.08 -25.91 8.74
N THR A 209 -11.21 -25.31 7.56
CA THR A 209 -10.15 -24.53 6.90
C THR A 209 -10.54 -23.06 6.91
N PHE A 210 -9.75 -22.20 7.55
CA PHE A 210 -9.92 -20.74 7.56
C PHE A 210 -8.97 -20.09 6.57
N GLY A 211 -9.49 -19.19 5.72
CA GLY A 211 -8.70 -18.53 4.67
C GLY A 211 -8.37 -17.10 4.98
N ARG A 212 -7.14 -16.66 4.71
CA ARG A 212 -6.68 -15.32 5.08
C ARG A 212 -7.36 -14.18 4.31
N THR A 213 -7.86 -14.42 3.09
CA THR A 213 -8.75 -13.51 2.35
C THR A 213 -9.52 -14.26 1.27
N ARG A 214 -10.76 -13.82 0.94
CA ARG A 214 -11.53 -14.34 -0.21
C ARG A 214 -10.95 -13.95 -1.58
N PHE A 215 -9.85 -13.20 -1.64
CA PHE A 215 -9.45 -12.44 -2.84
C PHE A 215 -8.00 -12.59 -3.31
N PHE A 216 -7.06 -13.22 -2.59
CA PHE A 216 -5.70 -13.39 -3.12
C PHE A 216 -5.06 -14.73 -2.71
N ASN A 217 -4.51 -15.41 -3.74
CA ASN A 217 -3.73 -16.66 -3.76
C ASN A 217 -4.37 -17.98 -3.26
N PRO A 218 -4.71 -18.92 -4.16
CA PRO A 218 -5.13 -20.29 -3.78
C PRO A 218 -4.00 -21.12 -3.16
N ASP A 219 -2.75 -20.64 -3.21
CA ASP A 219 -1.57 -21.33 -2.70
C ASP A 219 -1.22 -20.96 -1.24
N GLU A 220 -1.90 -19.97 -0.64
CA GLU A 220 -1.71 -19.64 0.78
C GLU A 220 -2.56 -20.60 1.62
N VAL A 221 -1.92 -21.64 2.16
CA VAL A 221 -2.58 -22.66 2.98
C VAL A 221 -3.20 -21.98 4.21
N GLY A 222 -4.53 -21.96 4.25
CA GLY A 222 -5.31 -21.48 5.38
C GLY A 222 -5.05 -22.27 6.68
N LEU A 223 -5.47 -21.72 7.82
CA LEU A 223 -5.41 -22.43 9.10
C LEU A 223 -6.36 -23.63 9.04
N ILE A 224 -5.84 -24.85 9.18
CA ILE A 224 -6.64 -26.08 9.19
C ILE A 224 -6.72 -26.57 10.64
N CYS A 225 -7.94 -26.57 11.19
CA CYS A 225 -8.22 -27.07 12.53
C CYS A 225 -9.06 -28.34 12.46
N THR A 226 -8.68 -29.34 13.25
CA THR A 226 -9.41 -30.60 13.38
C THR A 226 -9.81 -30.86 14.82
N GLY A 227 -10.97 -31.47 15.00
CA GLY A 227 -11.47 -31.78 16.33
C GLY A 227 -12.72 -32.63 16.28
N SER A 228 -13.40 -32.71 17.43
CA SER A 228 -14.70 -33.38 17.53
C SER A 228 -15.70 -32.48 18.25
N VAL A 229 -16.96 -32.58 17.86
CA VAL A 229 -18.07 -31.82 18.42
C VAL A 229 -19.21 -32.77 18.74
N ARG A 230 -19.83 -32.59 19.91
CA ARG A 230 -21.05 -33.30 20.29
C ARG A 230 -22.25 -32.44 19.91
N ILE A 231 -23.13 -32.98 19.09
CA ILE A 231 -24.35 -32.34 18.61
C ILE A 231 -25.55 -32.98 19.31
N SER A 232 -26.43 -32.16 19.89
CA SER A 232 -27.61 -32.63 20.63
C SER A 232 -28.77 -33.04 19.72
N GLY A 233 -28.82 -32.51 18.49
CA GLY A 233 -29.95 -32.68 17.57
C GLY A 233 -31.23 -31.93 17.99
N THR A 234 -31.16 -31.07 19.02
CA THR A 234 -32.30 -30.25 19.48
C THR A 234 -32.25 -28.81 18.98
N LYS A 235 -31.12 -28.41 18.41
CA LYS A 235 -30.83 -27.05 17.95
C LYS A 235 -30.53 -27.05 16.47
N GLN A 236 -31.03 -26.04 15.76
CA GLN A 236 -30.87 -25.94 14.31
C GLN A 236 -29.47 -25.52 13.91
N THR A 237 -28.69 -24.95 14.82
CA THR A 237 -27.35 -24.47 14.48
C THR A 237 -26.34 -24.80 15.56
N VAL A 238 -25.19 -25.28 15.11
CA VAL A 238 -23.99 -25.56 15.93
C VAL A 238 -22.88 -24.66 15.40
N MET A 239 -22.26 -23.90 16.30
CA MET A 239 -21.12 -23.04 15.97
C MET A 239 -19.86 -23.60 16.65
N ILE A 240 -18.93 -24.09 15.83
CA ILE A 240 -17.61 -24.55 16.28
C ILE A 240 -16.72 -23.31 16.39
N ARG A 241 -16.24 -23.00 17.59
CA ARG A 241 -15.29 -21.89 17.79
C ARG A 241 -13.91 -22.44 18.12
N VAL A 242 -12.91 -21.96 17.40
CA VAL A 242 -11.50 -22.32 17.65
C VAL A 242 -10.64 -21.08 17.77
N TYR A 243 -9.54 -21.20 18.51
CA TYR A 243 -8.48 -20.20 18.52
C TYR A 243 -7.55 -20.35 17.31
N ASP A 244 -6.65 -19.39 17.11
CA ASP A 244 -5.63 -19.38 16.06
C ASP A 244 -4.63 -20.55 16.15
N ASN A 245 -4.52 -21.18 17.32
CA ASN A 245 -3.76 -22.41 17.56
C ASN A 245 -4.60 -23.70 17.46
N CYS A 246 -5.82 -23.63 16.93
CA CYS A 246 -6.80 -24.72 16.83
C CYS A 246 -7.24 -25.34 18.16
N SER A 247 -7.02 -24.67 19.29
CA SER A 247 -7.65 -25.08 20.55
C SER A 247 -9.13 -24.68 20.58
N ASP A 248 -9.95 -25.47 21.29
CA ASP A 248 -11.40 -25.22 21.43
C ASP A 248 -11.66 -23.90 22.16
N ALA A 249 -12.32 -22.96 21.48
CA ALA A 249 -12.73 -21.67 22.04
C ALA A 249 -14.16 -21.68 22.60
N GLY A 250 -14.79 -22.86 22.61
CA GLY A 250 -16.14 -23.09 23.08
C GLY A 250 -17.09 -23.31 21.92
N THR A 251 -17.50 -24.56 21.73
CA THR A 251 -18.57 -24.91 20.78
C THR A 251 -19.95 -24.68 21.41
N GLY A 252 -20.84 -24.01 20.69
CA GLY A 252 -22.18 -23.67 21.15
C GLY A 252 -23.29 -24.14 20.21
N GLU A 253 -24.46 -24.43 20.76
CA GLU A 253 -25.68 -24.71 20.00
C GLU A 253 -26.74 -23.65 20.30
N TYR A 254 -27.48 -23.18 19.28
CA TYR A 254 -28.53 -22.17 19.45
C TYR A 254 -29.84 -22.54 18.75
#